data_AF-A0A0A1W9W6-F1
#
_entry.id   AF-A0A0A1W9W6-F1
#
_cell.length_a   1.000
_cell.length_b   1.000
_cell.length_c   1.000
_cell.angle_alpha   90.00
_cell.angle_beta   90.00
_cell.angle_gamma   90.00
#
_symmetry.space_group_name_H-M   'P 1'
#
loop_
_entity.id
_entity.type
_entity.pdbx_description
1 polymer ?
#
loop_
_entity_poly.entity_id
_entity_poly.type
_entity_poly.pdbx_seq_one_letter_code
_entity_poly.pdbx_strand_id
1 'polypeptide(L)'
;MTNYCNTLSVEPHKLVGDKYSPNLRHWLNRNRRTYRSYPLVYQWEDGGRYIGWLDDDDVGYFTGTRLMGALSGGGMGKIFAHVPSWAAQLTEVEGFWQRYVDQGRCAIDPEHKTSFIGDDTRWQVEGDTRNCLWCGNCTQALHRWTEQVERSAWKDAARLNKGQAA
;
A
#
# COMPACT_ATOMS: atom_id res chain seq x y z
N MET A 1 -14.95 26.59 -14.90
CA MET A 1 -13.52 26.81 -14.60
C MET A 1 -13.35 26.78 -13.10
N THR A 2 -13.12 25.59 -12.54
CA THR A 2 -13.00 25.42 -11.09
C THR A 2 -11.51 25.47 -10.74
N ASN A 3 -11.09 26.60 -10.15
CA ASN A 3 -9.73 26.76 -9.62
C ASN A 3 -9.56 25.88 -8.37
N TYR A 4 -9.19 24.61 -8.55
CA TYR A 4 -8.65 23.82 -7.45
C TYR A 4 -7.16 24.11 -7.30
N CYS A 5 -6.83 25.29 -6.76
CA CYS A 5 -5.52 25.48 -6.14
C CYS A 5 -5.54 24.71 -4.81
N ASN A 6 -5.54 23.37 -4.89
CA ASN A 6 -5.49 22.52 -3.71
C ASN A 6 -4.03 22.48 -3.24
N THR A 7 -3.61 23.53 -2.53
CA THR A 7 -2.45 23.45 -1.66
C THR A 7 -2.81 22.47 -0.57
N LEU A 8 -2.49 21.19 -0.77
CA LEU A 8 -2.40 20.26 0.35
C LEU A 8 -1.54 20.94 1.42
N SER A 9 -2.11 21.17 2.61
CA SER A 9 -1.39 21.69 3.78
C SER A 9 -0.28 20.73 4.24
N VAL A 10 -0.31 19.51 3.71
CA VAL A 10 0.62 18.42 3.99
C VAL A 10 1.65 18.29 2.87
N GLU A 11 2.91 18.20 3.25
CA GLU A 11 4.02 17.89 2.35
C GLU A 11 4.49 16.44 2.53
N PRO A 12 3.86 15.44 1.88
CA PRO A 12 4.08 14.03 2.20
C PRO A 12 5.52 13.55 1.96
N HIS A 13 6.27 14.21 1.07
CA HIS A 13 7.68 13.92 0.81
C HIS A 13 8.64 14.29 1.96
N LYS A 14 8.17 15.11 2.92
CA LYS A 14 8.92 15.49 4.13
C LYS A 14 8.65 14.57 5.33
N LEU A 15 7.67 13.68 5.24
CA LEU A 15 7.36 12.74 6.32
C LEU A 15 8.49 11.73 6.49
N VAL A 16 9.02 11.64 7.71
CA VAL A 16 10.14 10.79 8.10
C VAL A 16 9.87 10.11 9.44
N GLY A 17 10.49 8.95 9.66
CA GLY A 17 10.29 8.14 10.86
C GLY A 17 9.63 6.80 10.54
N ASP A 18 9.63 5.91 11.53
CA ASP A 18 9.34 4.49 11.35
C ASP A 18 7.91 4.20 10.92
N LYS A 19 6.95 5.09 11.19
CA LYS A 19 5.57 4.89 10.71
C LYS A 19 5.39 5.23 9.23
N TYR A 20 6.34 5.91 8.59
CA TYR A 20 6.24 6.34 7.19
C TYR A 20 7.08 5.45 6.26
N SER A 21 6.66 5.33 5.00
CA SER A 21 7.37 4.50 4.03
C SER A 21 8.55 5.26 3.42
N PRO A 22 9.80 4.79 3.60
CA PRO A 22 10.97 5.42 2.98
C PRO A 22 10.90 5.33 1.45
N ASN A 23 10.35 4.23 0.93
CA ASN A 23 10.15 4.04 -0.51
C ASN A 23 9.15 5.04 -1.08
N LEU A 24 8.00 5.23 -0.43
CA LEU A 24 7.02 6.22 -0.87
C LEU A 24 7.64 7.62 -0.86
N ARG A 25 8.40 7.97 0.18
CA ARG A 25 9.15 9.22 0.25
C ARG A 25 10.13 9.37 -0.93
N HIS A 26 10.89 8.33 -1.27
CA HIS A 26 11.79 8.37 -2.43
C HIS A 26 11.03 8.54 -3.75
N TRP A 27 9.91 7.85 -3.92
CA TRP A 27 9.06 8.00 -5.10
C TRP A 27 8.50 9.43 -5.21
N LEU A 28 7.99 9.98 -4.11
CA LEU A 28 7.48 11.36 -4.06
C LEU A 28 8.57 12.40 -4.37
N ASN A 29 9.78 12.22 -3.85
CA ASN A 29 10.90 13.13 -4.10
C ASN A 29 11.39 13.07 -5.55
N ARG A 30 11.41 11.89 -6.16
CA ARG A 30 11.82 11.72 -7.56
C ARG A 30 10.82 12.31 -8.53
N ASN A 31 9.53 12.16 -8.24
CA ASN A 31 8.45 12.49 -9.17
C ASN A 31 7.77 13.83 -8.83
N ARG A 32 8.49 14.78 -8.26
CA ARG A 32 7.94 16.12 -8.01
C ARG A 32 7.69 16.83 -9.33
N ARG A 33 6.42 17.08 -9.67
CA ARG A 33 6.08 18.02 -10.74
C ARG A 33 6.32 19.46 -10.24
N THR A 34 6.95 20.29 -11.06
CA THR A 34 7.17 21.71 -10.75
C THR A 34 5.80 22.40 -10.63
N TYR A 35 5.52 22.94 -9.44
CA TYR A 35 4.45 23.90 -9.13
C TYR A 35 2.98 23.46 -9.02
N ARG A 36 2.58 22.23 -9.38
CA ARG A 36 1.16 21.82 -9.24
C ARG A 36 1.04 20.51 -8.47
N SER A 37 0.53 20.64 -7.24
CA SER A 37 -0.03 19.61 -6.35
C SER A 37 0.80 18.33 -6.11
N TYR A 38 0.84 17.88 -4.85
CA TYR A 38 1.31 16.51 -4.58
C TYR A 38 0.39 15.51 -5.28
N PRO A 39 0.93 14.35 -5.72
CA PRO A 39 0.09 13.34 -6.35
C PRO A 39 -0.99 12.90 -5.36
N LEU A 40 -2.20 12.73 -5.85
CA LEU A 40 -3.32 12.24 -5.05
C LEU A 40 -3.36 10.72 -5.12
N VAL A 41 -4.09 10.12 -4.18
CA VAL A 41 -4.34 8.69 -4.17
C VAL A 41 -5.75 8.43 -4.66
N TYR A 42 -5.86 7.47 -5.56
CA TYR A 42 -7.10 7.08 -6.19
C TYR A 42 -7.34 5.59 -5.98
N GLN A 43 -8.61 5.20 -5.97
CA GLN A 43 -9.06 3.83 -5.91
C GLN A 43 -9.78 3.48 -7.22
N TRP A 44 -9.47 2.29 -7.73
CA TRP A 44 -10.14 1.65 -8.84
C TRP A 44 -11.30 0.76 -8.35
N GLU A 45 -12.22 0.40 -9.24
CA GLU A 45 -13.38 -0.43 -8.93
C GLU A 45 -13.03 -1.79 -8.28
N ASP A 46 -11.86 -2.36 -8.62
CA ASP A 46 -11.36 -3.63 -8.09
C ASP A 46 -10.72 -3.49 -6.68
N GLY A 47 -10.75 -2.29 -6.09
CA GLY A 47 -10.10 -1.97 -4.83
C GLY A 47 -8.61 -1.64 -4.95
N GLY A 48 -8.03 -1.74 -6.16
CA GLY A 48 -6.66 -1.36 -6.44
C GLY A 48 -6.43 0.13 -6.21
N ARG A 49 -5.32 0.49 -5.53
CA ARG A 49 -4.96 1.88 -5.27
C ARG A 49 -3.86 2.37 -6.19
N TYR A 50 -4.00 3.60 -6.66
CA TYR A 50 -3.09 4.30 -7.56
C TYR A 50 -2.67 5.63 -6.94
N ILE A 51 -1.48 6.11 -7.29
CA ILE A 51 -0.95 7.41 -6.86
C ILE A 51 -0.43 8.16 -8.09
N GLY A 52 -0.84 9.41 -8.25
CA GLY A 52 -0.51 10.19 -9.44
C GLY A 52 -1.27 11.50 -9.56
N TRP A 53 -1.32 12.02 -10.77
CA TRP A 53 -2.02 13.25 -11.13
C TRP A 53 -3.08 12.93 -12.17
N LEU A 54 -4.27 13.48 -12.00
CA LEU A 54 -5.20 13.67 -13.10
C LEU A 54 -4.85 15.02 -13.74
N ASP A 55 -4.57 15.01 -15.04
CA ASP A 55 -4.34 16.24 -15.77
C ASP A 55 -5.68 17.00 -15.89
N ASP A 56 -5.68 18.28 -15.54
CA ASP A 56 -6.87 19.17 -15.59
C ASP A 56 -7.26 19.56 -17.04
N ASP A 57 -6.45 19.13 -18.00
CA ASP A 57 -6.60 19.38 -19.43
C ASP A 57 -7.87 18.65 -19.95
N ASP A 58 -8.51 19.18 -21.02
CA ASP A 58 -9.76 18.65 -21.61
C ASP A 58 -9.76 17.14 -21.94
N VAL A 59 -8.56 16.53 -21.99
CA VAL A 59 -8.41 15.11 -22.28
C VAL A 59 -8.47 14.26 -21.00
N GLY A 60 -8.04 14.71 -19.82
CA GLY A 60 -8.23 13.97 -18.55
C GLY A 60 -7.37 12.71 -18.38
N TYR A 61 -6.10 12.75 -18.79
CA TYR A 61 -5.18 11.63 -18.56
C TYR A 61 -4.84 11.46 -17.08
N PHE A 62 -4.67 10.21 -16.64
CA PHE A 62 -4.04 9.90 -15.35
C PHE A 62 -2.57 9.58 -15.58
N THR A 63 -1.67 10.33 -14.94
CA THR A 63 -0.24 10.03 -14.91
C THR A 63 0.15 9.54 -13.52
N GLY A 64 0.52 8.27 -13.38
CA GLY A 64 0.85 7.72 -12.07
C GLY A 64 1.28 6.26 -12.09
N THR A 65 1.11 5.60 -10.94
CA THR A 65 1.46 4.19 -10.77
C THR A 65 0.56 3.54 -9.71
N ARG A 66 0.62 2.20 -9.58
CA ARG A 66 0.00 1.52 -8.45
C ARG A 66 0.66 1.97 -7.15
N LEU A 67 -0.12 2.31 -6.14
CA LEU A 67 0.39 2.74 -4.84
C LEU A 67 1.35 1.70 -4.24
N MET A 68 1.03 0.40 -4.37
CA MET A 68 1.93 -0.68 -3.96
C MET A 68 3.26 -0.68 -4.72
N GLY A 69 3.27 -0.27 -6.00
CA GLY A 69 4.50 -0.12 -6.78
C GLY A 69 5.40 1.01 -6.26
N ALA A 70 4.81 2.13 -5.84
CA ALA A 70 5.55 3.21 -5.17
C ALA A 70 6.07 2.77 -3.78
N LEU A 71 5.29 1.97 -3.04
CA LEU A 71 5.64 1.48 -1.71
C LEU A 71 6.74 0.41 -1.73
N SER A 72 6.78 -0.45 -2.75
CA SER A 72 7.77 -1.52 -2.86
C SER A 72 9.01 -1.11 -3.65
N GLY A 73 8.83 -0.40 -4.77
CA GLY A 73 9.92 -0.03 -5.68
C GLY A 73 10.55 1.33 -5.40
N GLY A 74 9.96 2.14 -4.52
CA GLY A 74 10.44 3.49 -4.22
C GLY A 74 10.65 4.32 -5.48
N GLY A 75 11.82 4.95 -5.62
CA GLY A 75 12.18 5.74 -6.81
C GLY A 75 12.21 4.96 -8.14
N MET A 76 12.17 3.63 -8.12
CA MET A 76 12.07 2.81 -9.33
C MET A 76 10.63 2.50 -9.75
N GLY A 77 9.63 2.92 -8.95
CA GLY A 77 8.22 2.79 -9.30
C GLY A 77 7.91 3.53 -10.60
N LYS A 78 7.74 2.79 -11.69
CA LYS A 78 7.48 3.34 -13.03
C LYS A 78 6.17 4.12 -13.03
N ILE A 79 6.20 5.29 -13.67
CA ILE A 79 5.02 6.10 -13.96
C ILE A 79 4.56 5.78 -15.37
N PHE A 80 3.25 5.64 -15.54
CA PHE A 80 2.60 5.46 -16.82
C PHE A 80 1.50 6.51 -16.99
N ALA A 81 1.22 6.85 -18.25
CA ALA A 81 0.07 7.66 -18.62
C ALA A 81 -1.06 6.71 -19.03
N HIS A 82 -2.23 6.92 -18.45
CA HIS A 82 -3.45 6.15 -18.71
C HIS A 82 -4.48 7.03 -19.40
N VAL A 83 -5.10 6.47 -20.43
CA VAL A 83 -6.10 7.16 -21.25
C VAL A 83 -7.34 7.57 -20.45
N PRO A 84 -8.12 8.54 -20.95
CA PRO A 84 -9.21 9.15 -20.17
C PRO A 84 -10.32 8.17 -19.79
N SER A 85 -10.67 7.24 -20.68
CA SER A 85 -11.67 6.20 -20.41
C SER A 85 -11.26 5.27 -19.28
N TRP A 86 -9.96 5.09 -19.08
CA TRP A 86 -9.43 4.39 -17.92
C TRP A 86 -9.48 5.32 -16.71
N ALA A 87 -8.94 6.54 -16.81
CA ALA A 87 -8.89 7.50 -15.70
C ALA A 87 -10.28 7.83 -15.10
N ALA A 88 -11.34 7.81 -15.91
CA ALA A 88 -12.72 8.05 -15.47
C ALA A 88 -13.26 7.04 -14.43
N GLN A 89 -12.61 5.88 -14.29
CA GLN A 89 -12.96 4.85 -13.30
C GLN A 89 -12.22 5.03 -11.97
N LEU A 90 -11.33 6.02 -11.86
CA LEU A 90 -10.64 6.35 -10.62
C LEU A 90 -11.49 7.27 -9.75
N THR A 91 -11.66 6.87 -8.49
CA THR A 91 -12.23 7.73 -7.44
C THR A 91 -11.12 8.21 -6.52
N GLU A 92 -11.01 9.51 -6.29
CA GLU A 92 -10.04 10.03 -5.30
C GLU A 92 -10.34 9.45 -3.92
N VAL A 93 -9.29 9.01 -3.24
CA VAL A 93 -9.35 8.61 -1.82
C VAL A 93 -9.19 9.88 -0.98
N GLU A 94 -10.29 10.60 -0.81
CA GLU A 94 -10.32 11.89 -0.12
C GLU A 94 -9.65 11.81 1.28
N GLY A 95 -8.88 12.84 1.63
CA GLY A 95 -8.21 12.95 2.92
C GLY A 95 -7.09 11.92 3.15
N PHE A 96 -6.67 11.18 2.11
CA PHE A 96 -5.60 10.17 2.24
C PHE A 96 -4.34 10.74 2.88
N TRP A 97 -3.86 11.90 2.41
CA TRP A 97 -2.62 12.47 2.92
C TRP A 97 -2.71 12.89 4.38
N GLN A 98 -3.85 13.43 4.81
CA GLN A 98 -4.08 13.75 6.21
C GLN A 98 -4.04 12.48 7.08
N ARG A 99 -4.79 11.43 6.68
CA ARG A 99 -4.73 10.14 7.38
C ARG A 99 -3.31 9.55 7.40
N TYR A 100 -2.56 9.72 6.31
CA TYR A 100 -1.18 9.25 6.23
C TYR A 100 -0.25 10.01 7.20
N VAL A 101 -0.44 11.31 7.41
CA VAL A 101 0.28 12.07 8.45
C VAL A 101 0.00 11.48 9.83
N ASP A 102 -1.28 11.25 10.12
CA ASP A 102 -1.73 10.85 11.44
C ASP A 102 -1.32 9.39 11.75
N GLN A 103 -1.56 8.49 10.81
CA GLN A 103 -1.50 7.04 11.01
C GLN A 103 -0.31 6.36 10.30
N GLY A 104 0.47 7.11 9.51
CA GLY A 104 1.55 6.56 8.71
C GLY A 104 1.05 5.50 7.71
N ARG A 105 1.81 4.41 7.58
CA ARG A 105 1.49 3.28 6.69
C ARG A 105 0.15 2.60 6.98
N CYS A 106 -0.40 2.74 8.18
CA CYS A 106 -1.72 2.22 8.49
C CYS A 106 -2.85 2.89 7.70
N ALA A 107 -2.66 4.12 7.19
CA ALA A 107 -3.63 4.72 6.27
C ALA A 107 -3.72 3.97 4.92
N ILE A 108 -2.70 3.18 4.57
CA ILE A 108 -2.66 2.33 3.38
C ILE A 108 -3.33 0.98 3.67
N ASP A 109 -3.21 0.47 4.90
CA ASP A 109 -3.75 -0.82 5.33
C ASP A 109 -4.50 -0.67 6.66
N PRO A 110 -5.73 -0.13 6.64
CA PRO A 110 -6.49 0.13 7.87
C PRO A 110 -6.78 -1.14 8.67
N GLU A 111 -6.89 -2.29 7.99
CA GLU A 111 -7.18 -3.58 8.61
C GLU A 111 -5.94 -4.28 9.19
N HIS A 112 -4.75 -3.72 8.99
CA HIS A 112 -3.48 -4.25 9.49
C HIS A 112 -3.18 -5.70 9.04
N LYS A 113 -3.51 -5.99 7.77
CA LYS A 113 -3.31 -7.31 7.14
C LYS A 113 -2.05 -7.42 6.30
N THR A 114 -1.49 -6.27 5.88
CA THR A 114 -0.33 -6.21 4.99
C THR A 114 0.95 -6.04 5.79
N SER A 115 1.99 -6.82 5.44
CA SER A 115 3.33 -6.63 5.97
C SER A 115 4.07 -5.55 5.18
N PHE A 116 4.66 -4.56 5.88
CA PHE A 116 5.52 -3.55 5.29
C PHE A 116 6.98 -3.71 5.70
N ILE A 117 7.89 -3.09 4.94
CA ILE A 117 9.30 -2.96 5.35
C ILE A 117 9.35 -2.18 6.67
N GLY A 118 10.01 -2.70 7.70
CA GLY A 118 10.05 -2.07 9.02
C GLY A 118 8.90 -2.48 9.96
N ASP A 119 8.11 -3.50 9.60
CA ASP A 119 7.05 -4.04 10.47
C ASP A 119 7.56 -4.61 11.80
N ASP A 120 8.87 -4.85 11.93
CA ASP A 120 9.56 -5.18 13.19
C ASP A 120 9.42 -4.07 14.26
N THR A 121 9.26 -2.82 13.83
CA THR A 121 8.99 -1.67 14.71
C THR A 121 7.51 -1.32 14.84
N ARG A 122 6.63 -2.00 14.10
CA ARG A 122 5.19 -1.69 14.05
C ARG A 122 4.45 -2.17 15.29
N TRP A 123 4.89 -3.27 15.90
CA TRP A 123 4.11 -3.96 16.93
C TRP A 123 4.83 -3.99 18.27
N GLN A 124 4.14 -3.52 19.31
CA GLN A 124 4.47 -3.85 20.69
C GLN A 124 3.70 -5.11 21.06
N VAL A 125 4.40 -6.17 21.47
CA VAL A 125 3.80 -7.47 21.80
C VAL A 125 3.76 -7.66 23.31
N GLU A 126 2.58 -8.00 23.84
CA GLU A 126 2.32 -8.30 25.25
C GLU A 126 1.52 -9.60 25.36
N GLY A 127 2.22 -10.71 25.60
CA GLY A 127 1.62 -12.05 25.63
C GLY A 127 0.98 -12.40 24.29
N ASP A 128 -0.33 -12.66 24.32
CA ASP A 128 -1.15 -12.99 23.15
C ASP A 128 -1.77 -11.75 22.50
N THR A 129 -1.34 -10.55 22.87
CA THR A 129 -1.83 -9.31 22.27
C THR A 129 -0.69 -8.53 21.65
N ARG A 130 -1.01 -7.72 20.64
CA ARG A 130 -0.07 -6.76 20.08
C ARG A 130 -0.75 -5.44 19.74
N ASN A 131 -0.07 -4.34 20.02
CA ASN A 131 -0.53 -2.97 19.76
C ASN A 131 0.29 -2.34 18.63
N CYS A 132 -0.38 -1.68 17.69
CA CYS A 132 0.27 -1.01 16.58
C CYS A 132 0.86 0.34 17.03
N LEU A 133 2.18 0.42 17.08
CA LEU A 133 2.95 1.62 17.44
C LEU A 133 2.86 2.74 16.40
N TRP A 134 2.50 2.42 15.16
CA TRP A 134 2.41 3.42 14.09
C TRP A 134 1.15 4.26 14.15
N CYS A 135 -0.01 3.63 14.36
CA CYS A 135 -1.30 4.33 14.41
C CYS A 135 -1.86 4.50 15.83
N GLY A 136 -1.36 3.73 16.82
CA GLY A 136 -1.85 3.73 18.20
C GLY A 136 -3.27 3.17 18.38
N ASN A 137 -4.00 2.88 17.31
CA ASN A 137 -5.44 2.62 17.31
C ASN A 137 -5.79 1.17 16.89
N CYS A 138 -4.82 0.26 16.89
CA CYS A 138 -5.05 -1.14 16.53
C CYS A 138 -4.41 -2.07 17.56
N THR A 139 -5.25 -2.93 18.12
CA THR A 139 -4.86 -4.06 18.97
C THR A 139 -5.29 -5.35 18.28
N GLN A 140 -4.39 -6.33 18.18
CA GLN A 140 -4.68 -7.65 17.66
C GLN A 140 -4.43 -8.70 18.75
N ALA A 141 -5.27 -9.74 18.76
CA ALA A 141 -5.10 -10.89 19.64
C ALA A 141 -4.66 -12.12 18.82
N LEU A 142 -3.77 -12.91 19.39
CA LEU A 142 -3.27 -14.14 18.80
C LEU A 142 -4.35 -15.22 18.88
N HIS A 143 -5.01 -15.45 17.75
CA HIS A 143 -5.93 -16.56 17.59
C HIS A 143 -5.15 -17.83 17.21
N ARG A 144 -5.17 -18.84 18.07
CA ARG A 144 -4.60 -20.17 17.80
C ARG A 144 -5.72 -21.15 17.52
N TRP A 145 -5.62 -21.89 16.43
CA TRP A 145 -6.53 -22.99 16.14
C TRP A 145 -5.74 -24.17 15.58
N THR A 146 -6.29 -25.36 15.81
CA THR A 146 -5.79 -26.62 15.26
C THR A 146 -6.86 -27.16 14.33
N GLU A 147 -6.47 -27.47 13.09
CA GLU A 147 -7.36 -28.08 12.11
C GLU A 147 -6.84 -29.49 11.78
N GLN A 148 -7.75 -30.47 11.74
CA GLN A 148 -7.42 -31.79 11.20
C GLN A 148 -7.43 -31.68 9.67
N VAL A 149 -6.24 -31.76 9.06
CA VAL A 149 -6.10 -31.67 7.61
C VAL A 149 -5.80 -33.05 7.04
N GLU A 150 -6.73 -33.58 6.24
CA GLU A 150 -6.46 -34.73 5.37
C GLU A 150 -5.56 -34.27 4.21
N ARG A 151 -4.45 -34.98 3.98
CA ARG A 151 -3.53 -34.70 2.88
C ARG A 151 -3.36 -35.95 2.03
N SER A 152 -3.57 -35.79 0.74
CA SER A 152 -3.25 -36.78 -0.27
C SER A 152 -2.30 -36.16 -1.29
N ALA A 153 -1.43 -37.00 -1.86
CA ALA A 153 -0.53 -36.59 -2.92
C ALA A 153 -0.33 -37.77 -3.87
N TRP A 154 -0.34 -37.48 -5.18
CA TRP A 154 0.09 -38.45 -6.18
C TRP A 154 1.59 -38.69 -6.03
N LYS A 155 1.98 -39.96 -5.87
CA LYS A 155 3.37 -40.40 -5.86
C LYS A 155 3.57 -41.44 -6.94
N ASP A 156 4.75 -41.45 -7.55
CA ASP A 156 5.13 -42.51 -8.47
C ASP A 156 5.07 -43.87 -7.74
N ALA A 157 4.31 -44.82 -8.30
CA ALA A 157 4.14 -46.15 -7.71
C ALA A 157 5.49 -46.86 -7.44
N ALA A 158 6.50 -46.60 -8.28
CA ALA A 158 7.84 -47.16 -8.16
C ALA A 158 8.63 -46.67 -6.91
N ARG A 159 8.23 -45.55 -6.29
CA ARG A 159 8.90 -44.97 -5.12
C ARG A 159 8.27 -45.37 -3.77
N LEU A 160 7.10 -46.01 -3.77
CA LEU A 160 6.45 -46.47 -2.54
C LEU A 160 7.06 -47.77 -1.99
N ASN A 161 7.53 -48.67 -2.85
CA ASN A 161 7.98 -50.01 -2.46
C ASN A 161 9.44 -50.09 -1.96
N LYS A 162 10.19 -48.99 -1.98
CA LYS A 162 11.61 -48.97 -1.55
C LYS A 162 11.81 -48.63 -0.06
N GLY A 163 10.75 -48.35 0.69
CA GLY A 163 10.82 -47.90 2.09
C GLY A 163 10.36 -48.89 3.16
N GLN A 164 9.95 -50.12 2.79
CA GLN A 164 9.36 -51.10 3.72
C GLN A 164 10.25 -52.33 4.00
N ALA A 165 11.51 -52.32 3.55
CA ALA A 165 12.49 -53.36 3.88
C ALA A 165 13.67 -52.75 4.65
N ALA A 166 13.55 -52.72 5.97
CA ALA A 166 14.67 -52.70 6.93
C ALA A 166 14.18 -53.33 8.24
#